data_AF-A0A699S0E6-F1
#
_entry.id   AF-A0A699S0E6-F1
#
_cell.length_a   1.000
_cell.length_b   1.000
_cell.length_c   1.000
_cell.angle_alpha   90.00
_cell.angle_beta   90.00
_cell.angle_gamma   90.00
#
_symmetry.space_group_name_H-M   'P 1'
#
loop_
_entity.id
_entity.type
_entity.pdbx_description
1 polymer ?
#
loop_
_entity_poly.entity_id
_entity_poly.type
_entity_poly.pdbx_seq_one_letter_code
_entity_poly.pdbx_strand_id
1 'polypeptide(L)'
;PVLEFSSKASSSQAWLWHRRLSHLNFDTINLLSKNDIVVGLSKLKFVKEHLCSSCELGKAKRKSFHSKLTPSSKRRLHLLHMDLCGPIRTLHAYFAAEGIQHQTSVARTPEQNGVVKRQNRTLVEAARTMLSSANLPLFFWAEAIATAFFT
;
A
#
# COMPACT_ATOMS: atom_id res chain seq x y z
N PRO A 1 40.71 9.46 36.41
CA PRO A 1 39.45 8.83 35.94
C PRO A 1 38.29 9.84 36.03
N VAL A 2 38.04 10.56 34.94
CA VAL A 2 36.99 11.58 34.86
C VAL A 2 35.66 10.86 34.64
N LEU A 3 34.74 11.00 35.60
CA LEU A 3 33.36 10.54 35.48
C LEU A 3 32.65 11.42 34.44
N GLU A 4 32.43 10.88 33.25
CA GLU A 4 31.68 11.54 32.19
C GLU A 4 30.17 11.44 32.49
N PHE A 5 29.65 12.38 33.30
CA PHE A 5 28.22 12.54 33.53
C PHE A 5 27.56 13.10 32.27
N SER A 6 27.19 12.23 31.33
CA SER A 6 26.25 12.61 30.26
C SER A 6 24.86 12.80 30.88
N SER A 7 24.48 14.06 31.12
CA SER A 7 23.15 14.40 31.61
C SER A 7 22.10 13.98 30.57
N LYS A 8 21.10 13.18 30.98
CA LYS A 8 19.94 12.92 30.14
C LYS A 8 19.19 14.23 29.95
N ALA A 9 18.80 14.57 28.72
CA ALA A 9 17.84 15.65 28.51
C ALA A 9 16.58 15.38 29.33
N SER A 10 16.03 16.43 29.93
CA SER A 10 14.66 16.36 30.43
C SER A 10 13.77 15.87 29.29
N SER A 11 12.98 14.82 29.55
CA SER A 11 12.03 14.24 28.59
C SER A 11 11.25 15.35 27.84
N SER A 12 10.93 16.45 28.54
CA SER A 12 10.25 17.64 28.01
C SER A 12 10.92 18.31 26.80
N GLN A 13 12.25 18.47 26.78
CA GLN A 13 12.97 19.10 25.65
C GLN A 13 13.01 18.21 24.41
N ALA A 14 13.19 16.90 24.60
CA ALA A 14 13.14 15.93 23.52
C ALA A 14 11.80 15.99 22.78
N TRP A 15 10.72 16.00 23.56
CA TRP A 15 9.35 16.06 23.07
C TRP A 15 9.01 17.38 22.40
N LEU A 16 9.58 18.50 22.86
CA LEU A 16 9.43 19.80 22.20
C LEU A 16 10.04 19.79 20.80
N TRP A 17 11.28 19.32 20.66
CA TRP A 17 11.96 19.23 19.37
C TRP A 17 11.31 18.22 18.43
N HIS A 18 10.84 17.09 18.97
CA HIS A 18 10.02 16.15 18.21
C HIS A 18 8.81 16.84 17.57
N ARG A 19 8.08 17.68 18.31
CA ARG A 19 6.94 18.45 17.77
C ARG A 19 7.37 19.53 16.77
N ARG A 20 8.41 20.30 17.08
CA ARG A 20 8.92 21.39 16.21
C ARG A 20 9.45 20.88 14.87
N LEU A 21 10.09 19.71 14.86
CA LEU A 21 10.65 19.08 13.67
C LEU A 21 9.68 18.09 13.03
N SER A 22 8.38 18.41 12.99
CA SER A 22 7.36 17.61 12.27
C SER A 22 7.33 16.12 12.66
N HIS A 23 7.49 15.85 13.96
CA HIS A 23 7.41 14.51 14.54
C HIS A 23 8.50 13.54 14.04
N LEU A 24 9.72 14.03 13.77
CA LEU A 24 10.86 13.16 13.43
C LEU A 24 11.14 12.09 14.50
N ASN A 25 11.71 10.95 14.08
CA ASN A 25 12.15 9.93 15.03
C ASN A 25 13.26 10.51 15.93
N PHE A 26 13.27 10.12 17.21
CA PHE A 26 14.28 10.54 18.17
C PHE A 26 15.69 10.14 17.73
N ASP A 27 15.86 9.02 17.02
CA ASP A 27 17.16 8.64 16.43
C ASP A 27 17.64 9.65 15.39
N THR A 28 16.72 10.17 14.57
CA THR A 28 17.01 11.22 13.59
C THR A 28 17.35 12.54 14.31
N ILE A 29 16.61 12.89 15.36
CA ILE A 29 16.90 14.10 16.16
C ILE A 29 18.27 13.98 16.85
N ASN A 30 18.63 12.79 17.34
CA ASN A 30 19.95 12.50 17.88
C ASN A 30 21.05 12.65 16.82
N LEU A 31 20.80 12.22 15.59
CA LEU A 31 21.74 12.40 14.47
C LEU A 31 21.92 13.89 14.12
N LEU A 32 20.82 14.66 14.08
CA LEU A 32 20.87 16.11 13.84
C LEU A 32 21.65 16.84 14.94
N SER A 33 21.45 16.44 16.20
CA SER A 33 22.16 16.97 17.36
C SER A 33 23.66 16.64 17.31
N LYS A 34 24.02 15.41 16.97
CA LYS A 34 25.42 14.98 16.85
C LYS A 34 26.18 15.70 15.73
N ASN A 35 25.51 15.99 14.62
CA ASN A 35 26.12 16.61 13.45
C ASN A 35 25.99 18.15 13.46
N ASP A 36 25.51 18.75 14.55
CA ASP A 36 25.34 20.21 14.68
C ASP A 36 24.52 20.86 13.53
N ILE A 37 23.54 20.12 12.97
CA ILE A 37 22.77 20.56 11.79
C ILE A 37 21.72 21.64 12.15
N VAL A 38 21.23 21.64 13.40
CA VAL A 38 20.15 22.53 13.85
C VAL A 38 20.65 23.42 14.98
N VAL A 39 20.65 24.73 14.76
CA VAL A 39 21.05 25.73 15.77
C VAL A 39 20.08 25.70 16.96
N GLY A 40 20.64 25.66 18.17
CA GLY A 40 19.86 25.65 19.43
C GLY A 40 19.35 24.28 19.88
N LEU A 41 19.62 23.20 19.11
CA LEU A 41 19.34 21.84 19.53
C LEU A 41 20.38 21.37 20.54
N SER A 42 19.96 20.98 21.75
CA SER A 42 20.87 20.52 22.80
C SER A 42 21.61 19.24 22.38
N LYS A 43 22.90 19.13 22.72
CA LYS A 43 23.79 17.97 22.48
C LYS A 43 23.52 16.80 23.43
N LEU A 44 22.25 16.48 23.62
CA LEU A 44 21.80 15.48 24.58
C LEU A 44 21.23 14.27 23.86
N LYS A 45 21.38 13.09 24.45
CA LYS A 45 20.78 11.87 23.91
C LYS A 45 19.30 11.84 24.26
N PHE A 46 18.45 12.01 23.26
CA PHE A 46 17.01 11.89 23.38
C PHE A 46 16.60 10.42 23.31
N VAL A 47 15.79 9.99 24.28
CA VAL A 47 15.29 8.60 24.37
C VAL A 47 13.76 8.64 24.31
N LYS A 48 13.18 7.70 23.55
CA LYS A 48 11.73 7.55 23.45
C LYS A 48 11.20 6.76 24.65
N GLU A 49 10.73 7.47 25.68
CA GLU A 49 10.12 6.84 26.87
C GLU A 49 8.62 6.54 26.68
N HIS A 50 7.93 7.33 25.84
CA HIS A 50 6.49 7.19 25.60
C HIS A 50 6.14 7.19 24.10
N LEU A 51 4.95 6.67 23.78
CA LEU A 51 4.40 6.72 22.43
C LEU A 51 3.76 8.10 22.18
N CYS A 52 3.89 8.58 20.94
CA CYS A 52 3.20 9.79 20.49
C CYS A 52 1.94 9.38 19.75
N SER A 53 0.77 9.73 20.26
CA SER A 53 -0.53 9.43 19.64
C SER A 53 -0.63 9.98 18.20
N SER A 54 -0.13 11.20 17.96
CA SER A 54 -0.12 11.80 16.62
C SER A 54 0.75 11.02 15.63
N CYS A 55 1.91 10.52 16.06
CA CYS A 55 2.77 9.69 15.21
C CYS A 55 2.16 8.32 14.94
N GLU A 56 1.48 7.75 15.94
CA GLU A 56 0.81 6.46 15.79
C GLU A 56 -0.29 6.54 14.75
N LEU A 57 -1.13 7.56 14.79
CA LEU A 57 -2.19 7.75 13.80
C LEU A 57 -1.65 8.17 12.43
N GLY A 58 -0.65 9.06 12.39
CA GLY A 58 -0.17 9.68 11.15
C GLY A 58 0.99 8.94 10.44
N LYS A 59 1.76 8.12 11.16
CA LYS A 59 2.94 7.41 10.64
C LYS A 59 2.87 5.89 10.85
N ALA A 60 1.73 5.35 11.27
CA ALA A 60 1.53 3.90 11.28
C ALA A 60 1.70 3.35 9.87
N LYS A 61 2.66 2.42 9.72
CA LYS A 61 2.81 1.65 8.49
C LYS A 61 1.80 0.51 8.51
N ARG A 62 1.00 0.39 7.45
CA ARG A 62 0.18 -0.81 7.22
C ARG A 62 1.10 -2.03 7.18
N LYS A 63 0.76 -3.11 7.89
CA LYS A 63 1.51 -4.37 7.81
C LYS A 63 1.64 -4.77 6.34
N SER A 64 2.82 -5.24 5.95
CA SER A 64 3.01 -5.80 4.61
C SER A 64 2.06 -6.97 4.43
N PHE A 65 1.47 -7.07 3.24
CA PHE A 65 0.71 -8.26 2.87
C PHE A 65 1.67 -9.44 2.70
N HIS A 66 1.30 -10.60 3.24
CA HIS A 66 2.02 -11.83 2.93
C HIS A 66 1.91 -12.10 1.42
N SER A 67 3.04 -12.35 0.77
CA SER A 67 3.05 -12.89 -0.59
C SER A 67 2.28 -14.20 -0.60
N LYS A 68 1.36 -14.39 -1.55
CA LYS A 68 0.62 -15.65 -1.70
C LYS A 68 1.65 -16.79 -1.89
N LEU A 69 1.71 -17.71 -0.92
CA LEU A 69 2.61 -18.89 -0.94
C LEU A 69 2.05 -20.01 -1.82
N THR A 70 0.75 -19.98 -2.10
CA THR A 70 0.06 -21.01 -2.88
C THR A 70 -0.10 -20.58 -4.34
N PRO A 71 0.14 -21.49 -5.30
CA PRO A 71 -0.22 -21.22 -6.68
C PRO A 71 -1.73 -21.01 -6.80
N SER A 72 -2.11 -20.24 -7.81
CA SER A 72 -3.46 -20.25 -8.37
C SER A 72 -3.98 -21.69 -8.46
N SER A 73 -5.28 -21.85 -8.22
CA SER A 73 -6.09 -23.06 -8.44
C SER A 73 -5.41 -24.10 -9.37
N LYS A 74 -5.09 -25.29 -8.85
CA LYS A 74 -4.33 -26.33 -9.60
C LYS A 74 -5.12 -26.96 -10.76
N ARG A 75 -6.45 -26.81 -10.77
CA ARG A 75 -7.36 -27.37 -11.78
C ARG A 75 -8.00 -26.24 -12.58
N ARG A 76 -8.14 -26.41 -13.88
CA ARG A 76 -8.87 -25.44 -14.72
C ARG A 76 -10.29 -25.25 -14.17
N LEU A 77 -10.78 -24.00 -14.21
CA LEU A 77 -12.12 -23.61 -13.74
C LEU A 77 -12.40 -23.80 -12.23
N HIS A 78 -11.39 -24.15 -11.41
CA HIS A 78 -11.61 -24.32 -9.97
C HIS A 78 -11.79 -22.98 -9.23
N LEU A 79 -11.17 -21.90 -9.70
CA LEU A 79 -11.31 -20.57 -9.12
C LEU A 79 -11.32 -19.50 -10.22
N LEU A 80 -12.44 -18.80 -10.37
CA LEU A 80 -12.56 -17.64 -11.24
C LEU A 80 -12.49 -16.36 -10.40
N HIS A 81 -11.57 -15.46 -10.73
CA HIS A 81 -11.55 -14.13 -10.14
C HIS A 81 -12.23 -13.17 -11.12
N MET A 82 -13.15 -12.33 -10.63
CA MET A 82 -13.90 -11.36 -11.43
C MET A 82 -13.83 -9.98 -10.77
N ASP A 83 -13.74 -8.92 -11.58
CA ASP A 83 -13.79 -7.52 -11.13
C ASP A 83 -14.95 -6.84 -11.86
N LEU A 84 -16.16 -6.95 -11.29
CA LEU A 84 -17.38 -6.33 -11.83
C LEU A 84 -17.72 -5.08 -11.03
N CYS A 85 -18.10 -4.00 -11.72
CA CYS A 85 -18.59 -2.78 -11.09
C CYS A 85 -20.13 -2.76 -11.15
N GLY A 86 -20.80 -2.88 -10.01
CA GLY A 86 -22.26 -2.79 -9.91
C GLY A 86 -22.86 -3.65 -8.78
N PRO A 87 -24.17 -3.52 -8.48
CA PRO A 87 -24.83 -4.31 -7.46
C PRO A 87 -24.88 -5.81 -7.85
N ILE A 88 -24.06 -6.63 -7.18
CA ILE A 88 -23.92 -8.09 -7.41
C ILE A 88 -25.14 -8.90 -6.91
N ARG A 89 -26.15 -8.24 -6.34
CA ARG A 89 -27.28 -8.90 -5.65
C ARG A 89 -28.02 -9.94 -6.51
N THR A 90 -28.15 -9.69 -7.81
CA THR A 90 -28.85 -10.60 -8.74
C THR A 90 -28.04 -11.88 -9.02
N LEU A 91 -26.71 -11.82 -8.95
CA LEU A 91 -25.84 -12.95 -9.26
C LEU A 91 -25.77 -13.98 -8.12
N HIS A 92 -26.05 -13.57 -6.87
CA HIS A 92 -25.99 -14.50 -5.74
C HIS A 92 -26.98 -15.66 -5.87
N ALA A 93 -28.20 -15.39 -6.34
CA ALA A 93 -29.22 -16.42 -6.56
C ALA A 93 -28.80 -17.40 -7.67
N TYR A 94 -28.24 -16.88 -8.76
CA TYR A 94 -27.70 -17.68 -9.85
C TYR A 94 -26.55 -18.58 -9.39
N PHE A 95 -25.57 -18.02 -8.67
CA PHE A 95 -24.44 -18.80 -8.15
C PHE A 95 -24.90 -19.91 -7.20
N ALA A 96 -25.88 -19.64 -6.34
CA ALA A 96 -26.45 -20.65 -5.47
C ALA A 96 -27.15 -21.78 -6.25
N ALA A 97 -27.92 -21.44 -7.29
CA ALA A 97 -28.60 -22.41 -8.14
C ALA A 97 -27.62 -23.32 -8.92
N GLU A 98 -26.51 -22.75 -9.39
CA GLU A 98 -25.47 -23.47 -10.13
C GLU A 98 -24.42 -24.16 -9.22
N GLY A 99 -24.59 -24.08 -7.89
CA GLY A 99 -23.64 -24.66 -6.94
C GLY A 99 -22.27 -23.95 -6.91
N ILE A 100 -22.18 -22.71 -7.39
CA ILE A 100 -20.97 -21.90 -7.44
C ILE A 100 -20.78 -21.19 -6.09
N GLN A 101 -19.65 -21.46 -5.43
CA GLN A 101 -19.30 -20.76 -4.20
C GLN A 101 -18.75 -19.35 -4.50
N HIS A 102 -19.56 -18.32 -4.30
CA HIS A 102 -19.15 -16.93 -4.47
C HIS A 102 -18.40 -16.40 -3.22
N GLN A 103 -17.20 -15.86 -3.42
CA GLN A 103 -16.40 -15.23 -2.37
C GLN A 103 -16.18 -13.76 -2.71
N THR A 104 -16.36 -12.87 -1.73
CA THR A 104 -16.09 -11.43 -1.89
C THR A 104 -14.77 -11.05 -1.22
N SER A 105 -14.00 -10.17 -1.86
CA SER A 105 -12.83 -9.56 -1.22
C SER A 105 -13.26 -8.64 -0.09
N VAL A 106 -12.39 -8.48 0.92
CA VAL A 106 -12.63 -7.53 2.01
C VAL A 106 -12.80 -6.12 1.44
N ALA A 107 -13.70 -5.32 2.02
CA ALA A 107 -13.87 -3.94 1.58
C ALA A 107 -12.55 -3.17 1.68
N ARG A 108 -12.24 -2.37 0.65
CA ARG A 108 -11.03 -1.51 0.59
C ARG A 108 -9.68 -2.27 0.63
N THR A 109 -9.63 -3.53 0.17
CA THR A 109 -8.38 -4.29 -0.05
C THR A 109 -8.15 -4.58 -1.54
N PRO A 110 -7.88 -3.56 -2.37
CA PRO A 110 -7.69 -3.73 -3.81
C PRO A 110 -6.59 -4.73 -4.18
N GLU A 111 -5.65 -4.99 -3.26
CA GLU A 111 -4.54 -5.91 -3.40
C GLU A 111 -4.99 -7.39 -3.43
N GLN A 112 -6.11 -7.74 -2.77
CA GLN A 112 -6.65 -9.10 -2.77
C GLN A 112 -7.15 -9.51 -4.17
N ASN A 113 -7.70 -8.56 -4.93
CA ASN A 113 -8.08 -8.74 -6.33
C ASN A 113 -6.93 -8.41 -7.31
N GLY A 114 -5.68 -8.41 -6.83
CA GLY A 114 -4.53 -7.98 -7.61
C GLY A 114 -4.23 -8.84 -8.84
N VAL A 115 -4.76 -10.07 -8.94
CA VAL A 115 -4.58 -10.93 -10.13
C VAL A 115 -5.38 -10.38 -11.30
N VAL A 116 -6.70 -10.20 -11.13
CA VAL A 116 -7.58 -9.68 -12.18
C VAL A 116 -7.21 -8.25 -12.53
N LYS A 117 -6.89 -7.42 -11.53
CA LYS A 117 -6.49 -6.03 -11.78
C LYS A 117 -5.24 -5.92 -12.64
N ARG A 118 -4.26 -6.80 -12.44
CA ARG A 118 -3.06 -6.84 -13.28
C ARG A 118 -3.39 -7.29 -14.71
N GLN A 119 -4.18 -8.35 -14.86
CA GLN A 119 -4.60 -8.85 -16.18
C GLN A 119 -5.43 -7.81 -16.94
N ASN A 120 -6.41 -7.19 -16.30
CA ASN A 120 -7.21 -6.11 -16.89
C ASN A 120 -6.31 -4.94 -17.31
N ARG A 121 -5.31 -4.58 -16.50
CA ARG A 121 -4.34 -3.53 -16.86
C ARG A 121 -3.55 -3.91 -18.12
N THR A 122 -3.04 -5.15 -18.19
CA THR A 122 -2.30 -5.64 -19.35
C THR A 122 -3.14 -5.60 -20.63
N LEU A 123 -4.39 -6.08 -20.59
CA LEU A 123 -5.30 -6.04 -21.75
C LEU A 123 -5.58 -4.60 -22.21
N VAL A 124 -5.87 -3.71 -21.25
CA VAL A 124 -6.13 -2.29 -21.53
C VAL A 124 -4.89 -1.59 -22.09
N GLU A 125 -3.70 -1.87 -21.56
CA GLU A 125 -2.43 -1.32 -22.05
C GLU A 125 -2.13 -1.83 -23.48
N ALA A 126 -2.33 -3.13 -23.74
CA ALA A 126 -2.16 -3.72 -25.07
C ALA A 126 -3.11 -3.09 -26.09
N ALA A 127 -4.40 -3.01 -25.79
CA ALA A 127 -5.40 -2.41 -26.68
C ALA A 127 -5.11 -0.92 -26.96
N ARG A 128 -4.73 -0.14 -25.94
CA ARG A 128 -4.33 1.27 -26.12
C ARG A 128 -3.10 1.40 -27.01
N THR A 129 -2.12 0.54 -26.82
CA THR A 129 -0.90 0.53 -27.64
C THR A 129 -1.20 0.20 -29.09
N MET A 130 -2.06 -0.78 -29.33
CA MET A 130 -2.53 -1.14 -30.68
C MET A 130 -3.24 0.02 -31.37
N LEU A 131 -4.20 0.66 -30.71
CA LEU A 131 -4.94 1.80 -31.27
C LEU A 131 -4.01 2.98 -31.57
N SER A 132 -3.09 3.29 -30.65
CA SER A 132 -2.12 4.37 -30.83
C SER A 132 -1.16 4.10 -32.00
N SER A 133 -0.63 2.88 -32.07
CA SER A 133 0.30 2.46 -33.14
C SER A 133 -0.34 2.48 -34.52
N ALA A 134 -1.59 2.01 -34.63
CA ALA A 134 -2.34 1.98 -35.88
C ALA A 134 -3.05 3.31 -36.20
N ASN A 135 -2.92 4.33 -35.34
CA ASN A 135 -3.62 5.61 -35.43
C ASN A 135 -5.15 5.44 -35.61
N LEU A 136 -5.74 4.50 -34.87
CA LEU A 136 -7.16 4.18 -34.94
C LEU A 136 -7.97 4.95 -33.89
N PRO A 137 -9.18 5.41 -34.24
CA PRO A 137 -10.08 6.09 -33.30
C PRO A 137 -10.62 5.15 -32.22
N LEU A 138 -11.03 5.74 -31.09
CA LEU A 138 -11.50 5.01 -29.91
C LEU A 138 -12.75 4.16 -30.12
N PHE A 139 -13.53 4.37 -31.19
CA PHE A 139 -14.70 3.52 -31.45
C PHE A 139 -14.30 2.07 -31.79
N PHE A 140 -13.04 1.81 -32.17
CA PHE A 140 -12.48 0.46 -32.33
C PHE A 140 -12.03 -0.18 -31.01
N TRP A 141 -12.42 0.38 -29.86
CA TRP A 141 -12.00 -0.11 -28.55
C TRP A 141 -12.39 -1.58 -28.31
N ALA A 142 -13.59 -1.98 -28.73
CA ALA A 142 -14.07 -3.35 -28.55
C ALA A 142 -13.21 -4.34 -29.36
N GLU A 143 -12.91 -4.00 -30.61
CA GLU A 143 -12.08 -4.78 -31.52
C GLU A 143 -10.62 -4.85 -31.05
N ALA A 144 -10.09 -3.74 -30.55
CA ALA A 144 -8.74 -3.67 -29.99
C ALA A 144 -8.60 -4.54 -28.73
N ILE A 145 -9.60 -4.52 -27.83
CA ILE A 145 -9.62 -5.38 -26.64
C ILE A 145 -9.78 -6.85 -27.02
N ALA A 146 -10.66 -7.17 -27.97
CA ALA A 146 -10.83 -8.53 -28.46
C ALA A 146 -9.54 -9.08 -29.08
N THR A 147 -8.81 -8.24 -29.82
CA THR A 147 -7.53 -8.62 -30.42
C THR A 147 -6.45 -8.81 -29.35
N ALA A 148 -6.36 -7.90 -28.37
CA ALA A 148 -5.44 -8.00 -27.24
C ALA A 148 -5.66 -9.24 -26.36
N PHE A 149 -6.84 -9.87 -26.43
CA PHE A 149 -7.10 -11.13 -25.74
C PHE A 149 -6.36 -12.34 -26.36
N PHE A 150 -6.02 -12.26 -27.65
CA PHE A 150 -5.31 -13.32 -28.38
C PHE A 150 -3.79 -13.14 -28.42
N THR A 151 -3.27 -12.02 -27.89
CA THR A 151 -1.83 -11.71 -27.81
C THR A 151 -1.24 -12.15 -26.48
#